data_AF-A0A2W5W576-F1
#
_entry.id   AF-A0A2W5W576-F1
#
_cell.length_a   1.000
_cell.length_b   1.000
_cell.length_c   1.000
_cell.angle_alpha   90.00
_cell.angle_beta   90.00
_cell.angle_gamma   90.00
#
_symmetry.space_group_name_H-M   'P 1'
#
loop_
_entity.id
_entity.type
_entity.pdbx_description
1 polymer ?
#
loop_
_entity_poly.entity_id
_entity_poly.type
_entity_poly.pdbx_seq_one_letter_code
_entity_poly.pdbx_strand_id
1 'polypeptide(L)'
;MKRIVIALLSLASVSAFAADYKCSSGRVEKSGSTQYTYKESSSEIVVEKGGSTKGKAVKRGSKWYVEIGGSTQATFENGKIEKGGSSWATASDAQRTYDCNADVAATLWVLAQKGAL
;
A
#
# COMPACT_ATOMS: atom_id res chain seq x y z
N MET A 1 7.90 -24.69 55.19
CA MET A 1 8.63 -24.18 54.00
C MET A 1 7.64 -24.13 52.84
N LYS A 2 7.16 -22.95 52.43
CA LYS A 2 6.17 -22.79 51.35
C LYS A 2 6.88 -22.20 50.13
N ARG A 3 7.03 -23.01 49.08
CA ARG A 3 7.62 -22.62 47.80
C ARG A 3 6.59 -21.81 47.02
N ILE A 4 6.85 -20.52 46.82
CA ILE A 4 6.07 -19.65 45.94
C ILE A 4 6.62 -19.84 44.53
N VAL A 5 5.83 -20.46 43.66
CA VAL A 5 6.13 -20.59 42.23
C VAL A 5 5.73 -19.27 41.58
N ILE A 6 6.73 -18.49 41.13
CA ILE A 6 6.52 -17.28 40.34
C ILE A 6 6.31 -17.74 38.89
N ALA A 7 5.06 -17.65 38.42
CA ALA A 7 4.72 -17.82 37.02
C ALA A 7 5.26 -16.62 36.23
N LEU A 8 6.28 -16.84 35.39
CA LEU A 8 6.68 -15.86 34.37
C LEU A 8 5.53 -15.70 33.36
N LEU A 9 4.85 -14.56 33.40
CA LEU A 9 4.05 -14.09 32.28
C LEU A 9 5.02 -13.72 31.15
N SER A 10 5.10 -14.57 30.14
CA SER A 10 5.69 -14.26 28.85
C SER A 10 4.83 -13.18 28.16
N LEU A 11 5.25 -11.91 28.29
CA LEU A 11 4.75 -10.84 27.42
C LEU A 11 5.15 -11.19 25.99
N ALA A 12 4.21 -11.71 25.22
CA ALA A 12 4.34 -11.80 23.77
C ALA A 12 4.46 -10.37 23.23
N SER A 13 5.68 -9.96 22.93
CA SER A 13 5.97 -8.74 22.18
C SER A 13 5.35 -8.88 20.80
N VAL A 14 4.16 -8.31 20.62
CA VAL A 14 3.52 -8.17 19.32
C VAL A 14 4.42 -7.25 18.51
N SER A 15 5.17 -7.81 17.55
CA SER A 15 5.96 -7.02 16.62
C SER A 15 4.99 -6.09 15.88
N ALA A 16 4.95 -4.82 16.27
CA ALA A 16 4.29 -3.80 15.48
C ALA A 16 5.04 -3.75 14.14
N PHE A 17 4.43 -4.32 13.10
CA PHE A 17 4.90 -4.18 11.73
C PHE A 17 4.72 -2.71 11.36
N ALA A 18 5.75 -1.91 11.62
CA ALA A 18 5.82 -0.57 11.08
C ALA A 18 5.85 -0.70 9.55
N ALA A 19 4.94 0.01 8.88
CA ALA A 19 4.98 0.07 7.43
C ALA A 19 6.33 0.62 6.98
N ASP A 20 6.90 0.01 5.93
CA ASP A 20 8.17 0.43 5.35
C ASP A 20 8.13 1.84 4.77
N TYR A 21 6.96 2.25 4.28
CA TYR A 21 6.74 3.53 3.64
C TYR A 21 5.62 4.28 4.34
N LYS A 22 5.78 5.60 4.49
CA LYS A 22 4.78 6.50 5.07
C LYS A 22 4.31 7.50 4.03
N CYS A 23 3.00 7.69 3.91
CA CYS A 23 2.46 8.77 3.11
C CYS A 23 2.35 10.07 3.91
N SER A 24 2.85 11.17 3.35
CA SER A 24 2.75 12.50 3.95
C SER A 24 2.60 13.56 2.85
N SER A 25 1.48 14.28 2.83
CA SER A 25 1.24 15.43 1.95
C SER A 25 1.62 15.20 0.47
N GLY A 26 1.17 14.10 -0.13
CA GLY A 26 1.50 13.74 -1.53
C GLY A 26 2.89 13.15 -1.74
N ARG A 27 3.60 12.75 -0.67
CA ARG A 27 4.90 12.07 -0.72
C ARG A 27 4.79 10.69 -0.11
N VAL A 28 5.57 9.76 -0.64
CA VAL A 28 5.81 8.44 -0.07
C VAL A 28 7.25 8.43 0.44
N GLU A 29 7.41 8.35 1.74
CA GLU A 29 8.68 8.49 2.44
C GLU A 29 9.12 7.17 3.03
N LYS A 30 10.43 6.88 2.96
CA LYS A 30 11.06 5.74 3.63
C LYS A 30 12.27 6.26 4.40
N SER A 31 12.34 5.95 5.68
CA SER A 31 13.44 6.37 6.57
C SER A 31 13.76 7.87 6.50
N GLY A 32 12.74 8.73 6.36
CA GLY A 32 12.90 10.19 6.28
C GLY A 32 13.26 10.75 4.90
N SER A 33 13.37 9.91 3.87
CA SER A 33 13.65 10.33 2.49
C SER A 33 12.46 10.07 1.58
N THR A 34 12.09 11.06 0.76
CA THR A 34 11.04 10.90 -0.26
C THR A 34 11.50 9.92 -1.34
N GLN A 35 10.74 8.85 -1.52
CA GLN A 35 10.97 7.85 -2.56
C GLN A 35 10.13 8.13 -3.80
N TYR A 36 8.87 8.53 -3.59
CA TYR A 36 7.89 8.81 -4.64
C TYR A 36 7.03 10.00 -4.25
N THR A 37 6.41 10.62 -5.24
CA THR A 37 5.30 11.56 -5.03
C THR A 37 4.03 10.95 -5.59
N TYR A 38 2.89 11.31 -5.01
CA TYR A 38 1.58 10.98 -5.54
C TYR A 38 0.66 12.18 -5.52
N LYS A 39 -0.21 12.24 -6.53
CA LYS A 39 -1.32 13.18 -6.60
C LYS A 39 -2.59 12.36 -6.54
N GLU A 40 -3.47 12.70 -5.61
CA GLU A 40 -4.74 12.00 -5.40
C GLU A 40 -5.89 12.97 -5.62
N SER A 41 -6.90 12.50 -6.36
CA SER A 41 -8.19 13.14 -6.57
C SER A 41 -9.29 12.10 -6.39
N SER A 42 -10.56 12.52 -6.45
CA SER A 42 -11.71 11.62 -6.29
C SER A 42 -11.81 10.52 -7.36
N SER A 43 -11.10 10.67 -8.49
CA SER A 43 -11.18 9.77 -9.64
C SER A 43 -9.84 9.34 -10.23
N GLU A 44 -8.73 9.88 -9.74
CA GLU A 44 -7.40 9.56 -10.26
C GLU A 44 -6.35 9.65 -9.14
N ILE A 45 -5.45 8.67 -9.11
CA ILE A 45 -4.22 8.67 -8.31
C ILE A 45 -3.05 8.56 -9.29
N VAL A 46 -2.13 9.49 -9.28
CA VAL A 46 -0.93 9.46 -10.14
C VAL A 46 0.30 9.34 -9.27
N VAL A 47 1.16 8.36 -9.57
CA VAL A 47 2.44 8.16 -8.86
C VAL A 47 3.59 8.58 -9.76
N GLU A 48 4.48 9.42 -9.22
CA GLU A 48 5.60 10.03 -9.94
C GLU A 48 6.92 9.77 -9.19
N LYS A 49 8.02 9.69 -9.94
CA LYS A 49 9.39 9.63 -9.41
C LYS A 49 10.33 10.38 -10.34
N GLY A 50 11.10 11.32 -9.80
CA GLY A 50 12.04 12.12 -10.58
C GLY A 50 11.38 12.89 -11.74
N GLY A 51 10.11 13.32 -11.57
CA GLY A 51 9.36 14.05 -12.60
C GLY A 51 8.73 13.18 -13.70
N SER A 52 8.83 11.86 -13.61
CA SER A 52 8.18 10.93 -14.55
C SER A 52 7.06 10.13 -13.89
N THR A 53 5.93 9.97 -14.57
CA THR A 53 4.83 9.09 -14.12
C THR A 53 5.25 7.63 -14.16
N LYS A 54 5.11 6.94 -13.04
CA LYS A 54 5.36 5.49 -12.90
C LYS A 54 4.13 4.65 -13.14
N GLY A 55 2.98 5.21 -12.80
CA GLY A 55 1.68 4.66 -13.11
C GLY A 55 0.59 5.50 -12.47
N LYS A 56 -0.66 5.09 -12.71
CA LYS A 56 -1.81 5.77 -12.15
C LYS A 56 -2.92 4.78 -11.84
N ALA A 57 -3.81 5.12 -10.92
CA ALA A 57 -5.09 4.48 -10.78
C ALA A 57 -6.19 5.41 -11.26
N VAL A 58 -7.12 4.92 -12.07
CA VAL A 58 -8.27 5.67 -12.56
C VAL A 58 -9.55 5.02 -12.06
N LYS A 59 -10.45 5.79 -11.46
CA LYS A 59 -11.74 5.31 -10.98
C LYS A 59 -12.74 5.27 -12.13
N ARG A 60 -13.35 4.11 -12.37
CA ARG A 60 -14.47 3.93 -13.31
C ARG A 60 -15.60 3.22 -12.57
N GLY A 61 -16.67 3.96 -12.27
CA GLY A 61 -17.73 3.48 -11.38
C GLY A 61 -17.23 3.29 -9.94
N SER A 62 -17.47 2.12 -9.37
CA SER A 62 -17.01 1.72 -8.02
C SER A 62 -15.58 1.16 -7.99
N LYS A 63 -14.99 0.89 -9.16
CA LYS A 63 -13.72 0.18 -9.31
C LYS A 63 -12.60 1.11 -9.74
N TRP A 64 -11.43 0.91 -9.15
CA TRP A 64 -10.21 1.56 -9.57
C TRP A 64 -9.40 0.66 -10.50
N TYR A 65 -8.78 1.25 -11.50
CA TYR A 65 -8.00 0.59 -12.53
C TYR A 65 -6.56 1.08 -12.45
N VAL A 66 -5.65 0.24 -11.99
CA VAL A 66 -4.22 0.59 -11.91
C VAL A 66 -3.60 0.36 -13.28
N GLU A 67 -3.04 1.41 -13.86
CA GLU A 67 -2.51 1.48 -15.22
C GLU A 67 -1.02 1.82 -15.22
N ILE A 68 -0.28 1.12 -16.08
CA ILE A 68 1.13 1.38 -16.38
C ILE A 68 1.24 1.48 -17.90
N GLY A 69 1.76 2.60 -18.40
CA GLY A 69 1.88 2.84 -19.85
C GLY A 69 0.54 2.72 -20.61
N GLY A 70 -0.57 3.06 -19.97
CA GLY A 70 -1.92 2.96 -20.55
C GLY A 70 -2.56 1.57 -20.50
N SER A 71 -1.87 0.56 -19.97
CA SER A 71 -2.42 -0.80 -19.82
C SER A 71 -2.83 -1.08 -18.38
N THR A 72 -4.06 -1.56 -18.18
CA THR A 72 -4.55 -1.98 -16.86
C THR A 72 -3.77 -3.21 -16.38
N GLN A 73 -3.19 -3.11 -15.19
CA GLN A 73 -2.39 -4.15 -14.56
C GLN A 73 -3.13 -4.92 -13.47
N ALA A 74 -4.03 -4.21 -12.78
CA ALA A 74 -4.90 -4.73 -11.74
C ALA A 74 -6.09 -3.79 -11.59
N THR A 75 -7.14 -4.29 -10.96
CA THR A 75 -8.24 -3.45 -10.48
C THR A 75 -8.31 -3.54 -8.98
N PHE A 76 -8.90 -2.55 -8.31
CA PHE A 76 -9.26 -2.72 -6.91
C PHE A 76 -10.63 -2.14 -6.60
N GLU A 77 -11.38 -2.85 -5.77
CA GLU A 77 -12.74 -2.53 -5.39
C GLU A 77 -13.03 -3.18 -4.04
N ASN A 78 -13.73 -2.47 -3.15
CA ASN A 78 -14.12 -2.97 -1.82
C ASN A 78 -12.94 -3.58 -1.03
N GLY A 79 -11.77 -2.94 -1.10
CA GLY A 79 -10.56 -3.38 -0.40
C GLY A 79 -9.87 -4.61 -0.98
N LYS A 80 -10.31 -5.12 -2.13
CA LYS A 80 -9.67 -6.24 -2.84
C LYS A 80 -8.92 -5.73 -4.06
N ILE A 81 -7.69 -6.19 -4.23
CA ILE A 81 -6.88 -5.98 -5.42
C ILE A 81 -7.05 -7.23 -6.29
N GLU A 82 -7.60 -7.08 -7.47
CA GLU A 82 -7.92 -8.15 -8.41
C GLU A 82 -6.99 -8.12 -9.63
N LYS A 83 -6.62 -9.31 -10.11
CA LYS A 83 -5.83 -9.49 -11.33
C LYS A 83 -6.34 -10.71 -12.08
N GLY A 84 -6.67 -10.54 -13.36
CA GLY A 84 -7.16 -11.64 -14.20
C GLY A 84 -8.48 -12.26 -13.72
N GLY A 85 -9.33 -11.50 -13.02
CA GLY A 85 -10.60 -11.97 -12.48
C GLY A 85 -10.52 -12.66 -11.12
N SER A 86 -9.33 -12.75 -10.51
CA SER A 86 -9.13 -13.35 -9.20
C SER A 86 -8.54 -12.34 -8.20
N SER A 87 -8.85 -12.54 -6.92
CA SER A 87 -8.25 -11.77 -5.83
C SER A 87 -6.75 -12.05 -5.77
N TRP A 88 -5.95 -10.99 -5.87
CA TRP A 88 -4.49 -11.05 -5.81
C TRP A 88 -3.97 -10.67 -4.43
N ALA A 89 -4.53 -9.62 -3.83
CA ALA A 89 -4.20 -9.13 -2.49
C ALA A 89 -5.35 -8.28 -1.93
N THR A 90 -5.22 -7.81 -0.70
CA THR A 90 -6.13 -6.82 -0.11
C THR A 90 -5.46 -5.45 0.01
N ALA A 91 -6.26 -4.39 0.10
CA ALA A 91 -5.77 -3.05 0.42
C ALA A 91 -5.10 -3.03 1.80
N SER A 92 -5.57 -3.83 2.75
CA SER A 92 -4.91 -3.97 4.05
C SER A 92 -3.52 -4.61 3.94
N ASP A 93 -3.32 -5.57 3.04
CA ASP A 93 -1.98 -6.12 2.77
C ASP A 93 -1.06 -5.04 2.19
N ALA A 94 -1.58 -4.21 1.29
CA ALA A 94 -0.85 -3.06 0.76
C ALA A 94 -0.51 -2.04 1.86
N GLN A 95 -1.44 -1.76 2.77
CA GLN A 95 -1.26 -0.81 3.87
C GLN A 95 -0.22 -1.27 4.90
N ARG A 96 0.04 -2.57 5.01
CA ARG A 96 1.15 -3.09 5.83
C ARG A 96 2.52 -2.66 5.30
N THR A 97 2.64 -2.40 3.99
CA THR A 97 3.88 -1.90 3.37
C THR A 97 3.87 -0.38 3.24
N TYR A 98 2.72 0.19 2.89
CA TYR A 98 2.52 1.60 2.64
C TYR A 98 1.48 2.17 3.62
N ASP A 99 1.92 2.86 4.67
CA ASP A 99 1.05 3.59 5.59
C ASP A 99 0.44 4.82 4.90
N CYS A 100 -0.58 4.53 4.10
CA CYS A 100 -1.29 5.43 3.20
C CYS A 100 -2.79 5.11 3.22
N ASN A 101 -3.59 5.98 2.62
CA ASN A 101 -4.99 5.63 2.30
C ASN A 101 -5.01 4.32 1.49
N ALA A 102 -6.03 3.49 1.72
CA ALA A 102 -6.22 2.20 1.05
C ALA A 102 -6.04 2.28 -0.48
N ASP A 103 -6.60 3.32 -1.12
CA ASP A 103 -6.58 3.48 -2.57
C ASP A 103 -5.15 3.78 -3.08
N VAL A 104 -4.42 4.66 -2.36
CA VAL A 104 -3.03 5.00 -2.65
C VAL A 104 -2.10 3.82 -2.35
N ALA A 105 -2.29 3.15 -1.21
CA ALA A 105 -1.53 1.97 -0.82
C ALA A 105 -1.69 0.85 -1.85
N ALA A 106 -2.92 0.54 -2.27
CA ALA A 106 -3.20 -0.47 -3.29
C ALA A 106 -2.52 -0.13 -4.62
N THR A 107 -2.59 1.14 -5.03
CA THR A 107 -1.91 1.62 -6.25
C THR A 107 -0.40 1.42 -6.16
N LEU A 108 0.24 1.90 -5.09
CA LEU A 108 1.68 1.76 -4.86
C LEU A 108 2.10 0.28 -4.83
N TRP A 109 1.33 -0.56 -4.13
CA TRP A 109 1.61 -1.98 -4.05
C TRP A 109 1.57 -2.65 -5.42
N VAL A 110 0.56 -2.39 -6.25
CA VAL A 110 0.48 -2.94 -7.61
C VAL A 110 1.67 -2.48 -8.46
N LEU A 111 2.04 -1.20 -8.40
CA LEU A 111 3.19 -0.66 -9.14
C LEU A 111 4.50 -1.33 -8.70
N ALA A 112 4.67 -1.55 -7.40
CA ALA A 112 5.83 -2.25 -6.84
C ALA A 112 5.92 -3.69 -7.36
N GLN A 113 4.81 -4.44 -7.32
CA GLN A 113 4.76 -5.82 -7.81
C GLN A 113 5.02 -5.94 -9.32
N LYS A 114 4.83 -4.85 -10.07
CA LYS A 114 5.10 -4.78 -11.51
C LYS A 114 6.50 -4.22 -11.83
N GLY A 115 7.30 -3.85 -10.81
CA GLY A 115 8.63 -3.29 -11.00
C GLY A 115 8.63 -1.88 -11.61
N ALA A 116 7.54 -1.13 -11.44
CA ALA A 116 7.39 0.20 -12.04
C ALA A 116 7.81 1.36 -11.13
N LEU A 117 8.06 1.10 -9.83
CA LEU A 117 8.52 2.09 -8.87
C LEU A 117 10.04 2.32 -8.93
#